data_AF-A0A7K4FCM6-F1
#
_entry.id   AF-A0A7K4FCM6-F1
#
_cell.length_a   1.000
_cell.length_b   1.000
_cell.length_c   1.000
_cell.angle_alpha   90.00
_cell.angle_beta   90.00
_cell.angle_gamma   90.00
#
_symmetry.space_group_name_H-M   'P 1'
#
loop_
_entity.id
_entity.type
_entity.pdbx_description
1 polymer ?
#
loop_
_entity_poly.entity_id
_entity_poly.type
_entity_poly.pdbx_seq_one_letter_code
_entity_poly.pdbx_strand_id
1 'polypeptide(L)'
;MSAFSADAFAQSDFKKIEGNEIQNNPISQDILAKIELSKKQFLQAKETEQKRNAQQKFIDEQRILAQESLKQELQRMEKTYEEFTPRNAFANYVSNLNVTNHGIFWDQFDYLQTKISLAKDARDSVLKQGGTFSDAMKQYVQFAKMPKIEMQNIVRELNIKHNLAQEDIQSNFDINGKLPRYENDLEAPCYGCTAKISKVQLDSNQSVPITRTVYEPKTTQ
;
A
#
# COMPACT_ATOMS: atom_id res chain seq x y z
N MET A 1 -7.87 31.24 30.53
CA MET A 1 -7.63 32.29 31.53
C MET A 1 -8.80 32.29 32.50
N SER A 2 -8.59 31.80 33.72
CA SER A 2 -9.29 32.26 34.92
C SER A 2 -8.18 32.47 35.94
N ALA A 3 -7.89 33.73 36.23
CA ALA A 3 -6.86 34.10 37.18
C ALA A 3 -7.36 33.76 38.59
N PHE A 4 -6.67 32.84 39.27
CA PHE A 4 -6.82 32.70 40.71
C PHE A 4 -6.30 33.99 41.35
N SER A 5 -7.19 34.73 42.00
CA SER A 5 -6.84 35.92 42.78
C SER A 5 -5.89 35.54 43.92
N ALA A 6 -4.76 36.24 44.02
CA ALA A 6 -3.71 36.00 44.99
C ALA A 6 -3.88 36.80 46.30
N ASP A 7 -5.02 37.47 46.52
CA ASP A 7 -5.19 38.43 47.62
C ASP A 7 -6.00 37.92 48.82
N ALA A 8 -6.28 36.62 48.93
CA ALA A 8 -7.09 36.07 50.03
C ALA A 8 -6.31 35.69 51.32
N PHE A 9 -4.99 35.89 51.38
CA PHE A 9 -4.16 35.47 52.53
C PHE A 9 -3.45 36.59 53.28
N ALA A 10 -3.69 37.86 52.95
CA ALA A 10 -3.07 38.98 53.63
C ALA A 10 -3.96 39.44 54.81
N GLN A 11 -3.74 38.84 55.98
CA GLN A 11 -3.65 39.48 57.32
C GLN A 11 -4.07 38.47 58.40
N SER A 12 -3.08 37.73 58.92
CA SER A 12 -3.25 36.89 60.09
C SER A 12 -2.12 37.19 61.07
N ASP A 13 -2.45 37.69 62.26
CA ASP A 13 -1.51 37.75 63.38
C ASP A 13 -1.06 36.33 63.72
N PHE A 14 0.16 35.97 63.30
CA PHE A 14 0.74 34.66 63.57
C PHE A 14 1.08 34.54 65.06
N LYS A 15 0.23 33.86 65.82
CA LYS A 15 0.53 33.47 67.21
C LYS A 15 1.50 32.30 67.20
N LYS A 16 2.74 32.52 67.67
CA LYS A 16 3.72 31.45 67.91
C LYS A 16 3.29 30.67 69.16
N ILE A 17 2.94 29.40 68.98
CA ILE A 17 2.52 28.48 70.05
C ILE A 17 3.70 27.55 70.34
N GLU A 18 4.13 27.42 71.59
CA GLU A 18 5.29 26.59 71.99
C GLU A 18 4.85 25.31 72.73
N GLY A 19 5.77 24.34 72.87
CA GLY A 19 5.49 22.90 73.06
C GLY A 19 4.40 22.49 74.07
N ASN A 20 4.25 23.18 75.20
CA ASN A 20 3.20 22.87 76.18
C ASN A 20 1.80 23.36 75.77
N GLU A 21 1.69 24.44 75.01
CA GLU A 21 0.42 24.95 74.50
C GLU A 21 -0.06 24.14 73.28
N ILE A 22 0.87 23.56 72.52
CA ILE A 22 0.55 22.65 71.41
C ILE A 22 -0.08 21.35 71.93
N GLN A 23 0.44 20.81 73.03
CA GLN A 23 -0.04 19.55 73.59
C GLN A 23 -1.42 19.67 74.25
N ASN A 24 -1.72 20.84 74.84
CA ASN A 24 -2.94 21.06 75.61
C ASN A 24 -4.05 21.80 74.84
N ASN A 25 -3.78 22.25 73.61
CA ASN A 25 -4.78 22.91 72.77
C ASN A 25 -5.45 21.88 71.83
N PRO A 26 -6.77 21.65 71.94
CA PRO A 26 -7.48 20.66 71.12
C PRO A 26 -7.43 20.97 69.62
N ILE A 27 -7.34 22.25 69.24
CA ILE A 27 -7.21 22.67 67.82
C ILE A 27 -5.81 22.33 67.30
N SER A 28 -4.76 22.54 68.11
CA SER A 28 -3.38 22.19 67.73
C SER A 28 -3.19 20.68 67.61
N GLN A 29 -3.83 19.88 68.47
CA GLN A 29 -3.84 18.42 68.39
C GLN A 29 -4.58 17.91 67.14
N ASP A 30 -5.72 18.50 66.78
CA ASP A 30 -6.45 18.16 65.55
C ASP A 30 -5.64 18.49 64.29
N ILE A 31 -4.95 19.65 64.27
CA ILE A 31 -4.05 20.03 63.17
C ILE A 31 -2.89 19.04 63.07
N LEU A 32 -2.26 18.65 64.19
CA LEU A 32 -1.19 17.64 64.19
C LEU A 32 -1.67 16.28 63.68
N ALA A 33 -2.83 15.81 64.13
CA ALA A 33 -3.42 14.56 63.67
C ALA A 33 -3.71 14.58 62.15
N LYS A 34 -4.19 15.72 61.62
CA LYS A 34 -4.42 15.92 60.18
C LYS A 34 -3.11 15.95 59.38
N ILE A 35 -2.05 16.56 59.92
CA ILE A 35 -0.71 16.56 59.31
C ILE A 35 -0.15 15.14 59.24
N GLU A 36 -0.27 14.36 60.32
CA GLU A 36 0.18 12.97 60.36
C GLU A 36 -0.60 12.10 59.36
N LEU A 37 -1.93 12.27 59.31
CA LEU A 37 -2.78 11.57 58.34
C LEU A 37 -2.39 11.91 56.89
N SER A 38 -2.19 13.20 56.60
CA SER A 38 -1.76 13.67 55.28
C SER A 38 -0.39 13.11 54.89
N LYS A 39 0.57 13.09 55.83
CA LYS A 39 1.90 12.50 55.63
C LYS A 39 1.82 11.00 55.30
N LYS A 40 0.95 10.26 55.99
CA LYS A 40 0.71 8.83 55.72
C LYS A 40 0.12 8.61 54.32
N GLN A 41 -0.88 9.41 53.95
CA GLN A 41 -1.49 9.35 52.61
C GLN A 41 -0.49 9.70 51.50
N PHE A 42 0.36 10.71 51.71
CA PHE A 42 1.40 11.09 50.77
C PHE A 42 2.44 9.98 50.56
N LEU A 43 2.91 9.35 51.64
CA LEU A 43 3.84 8.23 51.55
C LEU A 43 3.24 7.03 50.80
N GLN A 44 1.97 6.70 51.06
CA GLN A 44 1.25 5.65 50.33
C GLN A 44 1.08 5.97 48.84
N ALA A 45 0.76 7.23 48.50
CA ALA A 45 0.66 7.68 47.12
C ALA A 45 2.02 7.57 46.40
N LYS A 46 3.09 8.02 47.05
CA LYS A 46 4.47 7.92 46.51
C LYS A 46 4.88 6.47 46.29
N GLU A 47 4.60 5.57 47.23
CA GLU A 47 4.90 4.14 47.07
C GLU A 47 4.10 3.50 45.92
N THR A 48 2.83 3.88 45.78
CA THR A 48 1.96 3.41 44.68
C THR A 48 2.47 3.88 43.32
N GLU A 49 2.89 5.15 43.22
CA GLU A 49 3.48 5.71 42.00
C GLU A 49 4.80 5.01 41.65
N GLN A 50 5.66 4.77 42.63
CA GLN A 50 6.92 4.03 42.43
C GLN A 50 6.67 2.61 41.93
N LYS A 51 5.69 1.89 42.50
CA LYS A 51 5.29 0.55 42.03
C LYS A 51 4.75 0.58 40.60
N ARG A 52 3.89 1.55 40.27
CA ARG A 52 3.38 1.75 38.90
C ARG A 52 4.51 2.04 37.90
N ASN A 53 5.45 2.91 38.26
CA ASN A 53 6.61 3.23 37.42
C ASN A 53 7.52 2.02 37.20
N ALA A 54 7.77 1.23 38.26
CA ALA A 54 8.54 -0.02 38.14
C ALA A 54 7.83 -1.05 37.25
N GLN A 55 6.51 -1.21 37.40
CA GLN A 55 5.71 -2.08 36.53
C GLN A 55 5.73 -1.61 35.08
N GLN A 56 5.59 -0.30 34.84
CA GLN A 56 5.63 0.26 33.48
C GLN A 56 6.99 0.01 32.82
N LYS A 57 8.10 0.23 33.54
CA LYS A 57 9.45 -0.09 33.06
C LYS A 57 9.59 -1.56 32.69
N PHE A 58 9.13 -2.47 33.55
CA PHE A 58 9.15 -3.89 33.26
C PHE A 58 8.33 -4.25 32.01
N ILE A 59 7.13 -3.68 31.85
CA ILE A 59 6.30 -3.88 30.65
C ILE A 59 7.03 -3.39 29.39
N ASP A 60 7.68 -2.23 29.46
CA ASP A 60 8.39 -1.66 28.32
C ASP A 60 9.64 -2.47 27.96
N GLU A 61 10.37 -3.00 28.96
CA GLU A 61 11.46 -3.95 28.74
C GLU A 61 10.96 -5.24 28.06
N GLN A 62 9.84 -5.80 28.51
CA GLN A 62 9.23 -6.98 27.87
C GLN A 62 8.79 -6.68 26.43
N ARG A 63 8.25 -5.49 26.16
CA ARG A 63 7.88 -5.06 24.80
C ARG A 63 9.10 -4.98 23.89
N ILE A 64 10.21 -4.43 24.37
CA ILE A 64 11.47 -4.34 23.61
C ILE A 64 11.98 -5.75 23.28
N LEU A 65 12.07 -6.63 24.28
CA LEU A 65 12.50 -8.02 24.07
C LEU A 65 11.61 -8.77 23.08
N ALA A 66 10.29 -8.59 23.19
CA ALA A 66 9.33 -9.19 22.24
C ALA A 66 9.51 -8.63 20.82
N GLN A 67 9.74 -7.32 20.67
CA GLN A 67 10.01 -6.70 19.36
C GLN A 67 11.32 -7.19 18.75
N GLU A 68 12.38 -7.34 19.55
CA GLU A 68 13.66 -7.88 19.10
C GLU A 68 13.53 -9.34 18.67
N SER A 69 12.86 -10.17 19.47
CA SER A 69 12.57 -11.57 19.13
C SER A 69 11.77 -11.67 17.83
N LEU A 70 10.71 -10.87 17.70
CA LEU A 70 9.89 -10.82 16.48
C LEU A 70 10.75 -10.42 15.27
N LYS A 71 11.59 -9.39 15.41
CA LYS A 71 12.47 -8.94 14.32
C LYS A 71 13.45 -10.04 13.89
N GLN A 72 14.05 -10.75 14.82
CA GLN A 72 14.94 -11.88 14.52
C GLN A 72 14.21 -13.00 13.80
N GLU A 73 12.99 -13.32 14.24
CA GLU A 73 12.17 -14.37 13.65
C GLU A 73 11.70 -14.01 12.24
N LEU A 74 11.31 -12.74 12.02
CA LEU A 74 11.02 -12.20 10.69
C LEU A 74 12.23 -12.30 9.77
N GLN A 75 13.42 -11.90 10.22
CA GLN A 75 14.65 -12.02 9.42
C GLN A 75 14.99 -13.47 9.07
N ARG A 76 14.82 -14.39 10.03
CA ARG A 76 15.03 -15.82 9.81
C ARG A 76 14.05 -16.36 8.76
N MET A 77 12.78 -15.97 8.87
CA MET A 77 11.74 -16.36 7.92
C MET A 77 12.04 -15.80 6.53
N GLU A 78 12.36 -14.51 6.42
CA GLU A 78 12.74 -13.86 5.15
C GLU A 78 13.89 -14.60 4.46
N LYS A 79 14.93 -14.95 5.21
CA LYS A 79 16.07 -15.73 4.70
C LYS A 79 15.69 -17.15 4.30
N THR A 80 14.87 -17.81 5.10
CA THR A 80 14.46 -19.21 4.85
C THR A 80 13.60 -19.32 3.58
N TYR A 81 12.75 -18.32 3.33
CA TYR A 81 11.82 -18.29 2.22
C TYR A 81 12.23 -17.34 1.10
N GLU A 82 13.50 -16.92 1.06
CA GLU A 82 14.02 -15.96 0.10
C GLU A 82 13.75 -16.39 -1.35
N GLU A 83 13.94 -17.68 -1.66
CA GLU A 83 13.68 -18.25 -2.98
C GLU A 83 12.20 -18.20 -3.41
N PHE A 84 11.29 -18.18 -2.43
CA PHE A 84 9.84 -18.13 -2.65
C PHE A 84 9.29 -16.71 -2.64
N THR A 85 10.14 -15.69 -2.50
CA THR A 85 9.71 -14.31 -2.73
C THR A 85 9.21 -14.17 -4.17
N PRO A 86 8.18 -13.33 -4.43
CA PRO A 86 7.61 -13.19 -5.77
C PRO A 86 8.66 -12.91 -6.85
N ARG A 87 9.70 -12.12 -6.52
CA ARG A 87 10.77 -11.78 -7.44
C ARG A 87 11.70 -12.95 -7.72
N ASN A 88 12.12 -13.71 -6.70
CA ASN A 88 13.03 -14.83 -6.90
C ASN A 88 12.34 -16.03 -7.56
N ALA A 89 11.09 -16.31 -7.17
CA ALA A 89 10.26 -17.30 -7.84
C ALA A 89 10.06 -16.94 -9.32
N PHE A 90 9.80 -15.66 -9.62
CA PHE A 90 9.68 -15.19 -11.00
C PHE A 90 11.01 -15.24 -11.76
N ALA A 91 12.14 -14.91 -11.12
CA ALA A 91 13.47 -15.04 -11.71
C ALA A 91 13.76 -16.47 -12.16
N ASN A 92 13.44 -17.46 -11.31
CA ASN A 92 13.57 -18.88 -11.61
C ASN A 92 12.65 -19.32 -12.76
N TYR A 93 11.45 -18.74 -12.87
CA TYR A 93 10.58 -18.97 -14.01
C TYR A 93 11.21 -18.41 -15.31
N VAL A 94 11.64 -17.15 -15.30
CA VAL A 94 12.19 -16.47 -16.48
C VAL A 94 13.50 -17.11 -16.94
N SER A 95 14.34 -17.62 -16.03
CA SER A 95 15.61 -18.27 -16.39
C SER A 95 15.44 -19.50 -17.28
N ASN A 96 14.26 -20.13 -17.28
CA ASN A 96 13.93 -21.28 -18.13
C ASN A 96 13.39 -20.89 -19.52
N LEU A 97 13.21 -19.60 -19.79
CA LEU A 97 12.71 -19.08 -21.06
C LEU A 97 13.84 -18.65 -21.98
N ASN A 98 13.52 -18.46 -23.27
CA ASN A 98 14.46 -17.89 -24.23
C ASN A 98 14.90 -16.49 -23.78
N VAL A 99 16.22 -16.27 -23.72
CA VAL A 99 16.87 -15.02 -23.27
C VAL A 99 16.36 -13.80 -24.02
N THR A 100 16.05 -13.93 -25.32
CA THR A 100 15.50 -12.84 -26.14
C THR A 100 14.19 -12.28 -25.57
N ASN A 101 13.42 -13.09 -24.85
CA ASN A 101 12.13 -12.70 -24.29
C ASN A 101 12.21 -12.28 -22.80
N HIS A 102 13.36 -12.40 -22.14
CA HIS A 102 13.47 -12.10 -20.70
C HIS A 102 13.03 -10.68 -20.37
N GLY A 103 13.39 -9.71 -21.22
CA GLY A 103 13.09 -8.29 -21.01
C GLY A 103 11.59 -8.01 -20.88
N ILE A 104 10.77 -8.56 -21.79
CA ILE A 104 9.32 -8.34 -21.76
C ILE A 104 8.69 -8.96 -20.51
N PHE A 105 9.14 -10.13 -20.08
CA PHE A 105 8.62 -10.77 -18.86
C PHE A 105 8.96 -9.97 -17.59
N TRP A 106 10.19 -9.46 -17.50
CA TRP A 106 10.59 -8.61 -16.37
C TRP A 106 9.79 -7.31 -16.31
N ASP A 107 9.58 -6.65 -17.45
CA ASP A 107 8.76 -5.43 -17.48
C ASP A 107 7.29 -5.70 -17.11
N GLN A 108 6.72 -6.83 -17.53
CA GLN A 108 5.37 -7.24 -17.10
C GLN A 108 5.31 -7.47 -15.59
N PHE A 109 6.33 -8.11 -15.01
CA PHE A 109 6.42 -8.32 -13.57
C PHE A 109 6.54 -7.00 -12.82
N ASP A 110 7.41 -6.10 -13.26
CA ASP A 110 7.63 -4.80 -12.61
C ASP A 110 6.37 -3.93 -12.66
N TYR A 111 5.62 -3.98 -13.76
CA TYR A 111 4.32 -3.32 -13.86
C TYR A 111 3.33 -3.85 -12.81
N LEU A 112 3.21 -5.17 -12.68
CA LEU A 112 2.34 -5.80 -11.69
C LEU A 112 2.78 -5.50 -10.26
N GLN A 113 4.09 -5.52 -9.98
CA GLN A 113 4.62 -5.14 -8.66
C GLN A 113 4.28 -3.70 -8.31
N THR A 114 4.38 -2.79 -9.28
CA THR A 114 4.02 -1.38 -9.09
C THR A 114 2.54 -1.26 -8.71
N LYS A 115 1.62 -1.94 -9.42
CA LYS A 115 0.19 -1.94 -9.07
C LYS A 115 -0.07 -2.50 -7.68
N ILE A 116 0.59 -3.61 -7.33
CA ILE A 116 0.45 -4.23 -6.01
C ILE A 116 0.97 -3.30 -4.91
N SER A 117 2.09 -2.60 -5.15
CA SER A 117 2.63 -1.61 -4.21
C SER A 117 1.62 -0.49 -3.97
N LEU A 118 1.09 0.12 -5.05
CA LEU A 118 0.08 1.17 -4.94
C LEU A 118 -1.19 0.69 -4.21
N ALA A 119 -1.61 -0.55 -4.45
CA ALA A 119 -2.74 -1.14 -3.75
C ALA A 119 -2.48 -1.33 -2.25
N LYS A 120 -1.27 -1.77 -1.87
CA LYS A 120 -0.85 -1.86 -0.47
C LYS A 120 -0.81 -0.49 0.20
N ASP A 121 -0.24 0.51 -0.48
CA ASP A 121 -0.17 1.89 0.04
C ASP A 121 -1.57 2.46 0.28
N ALA A 122 -2.51 2.27 -0.65
CA ALA A 122 -3.89 2.71 -0.51
C ALA A 122 -4.60 2.02 0.67
N ARG A 123 -4.43 0.70 0.81
CA ARG A 123 -4.95 -0.07 1.94
C ARG A 123 -4.40 0.44 3.27
N ASP A 124 -3.08 0.60 3.35
CA ASP A 124 -2.38 0.98 4.58
C ASP A 124 -2.72 2.42 4.99
N SER A 125 -2.97 3.30 4.01
CA SER A 125 -3.49 4.65 4.28
C SER A 125 -4.84 4.63 4.99
N VAL A 126 -5.77 3.77 4.57
CA VAL A 126 -7.10 3.64 5.24
C VAL A 126 -6.95 3.12 6.66
N LEU A 127 -6.12 2.10 6.86
CA LEU A 127 -5.88 1.53 8.19
C LEU A 127 -5.23 2.56 9.14
N LYS A 128 -4.25 3.35 8.65
CA LYS A 128 -3.61 4.41 9.43
C LYS A 128 -4.57 5.53 9.85
N GLN A 129 -5.60 5.80 9.04
CA GLN A 129 -6.62 6.79 9.33
C GLN A 129 -7.74 6.27 10.26
N GLY A 130 -7.64 5.03 10.75
CA GLY A 130 -8.63 4.40 11.61
C GLY A 130 -9.83 3.81 10.87
N GLY A 131 -9.72 3.63 9.55
CA GLY A 131 -10.75 2.99 8.74
C GLY A 131 -10.90 1.49 9.02
N THR A 132 -12.02 0.91 8.60
CA THR A 132 -12.26 -0.52 8.78
C THR A 132 -11.43 -1.37 7.82
N PHE A 133 -11.18 -2.63 8.18
CA PHE A 133 -10.54 -3.59 7.27
C PHE A 133 -11.30 -3.74 5.95
N SER A 134 -12.64 -3.72 6.00
CA SER A 134 -13.50 -3.80 4.80
C SER A 134 -13.21 -2.63 3.84
N ASP A 135 -13.12 -1.41 4.36
CA ASP A 135 -12.85 -0.24 3.53
C ASP A 135 -11.42 -0.22 2.99
N ALA A 136 -10.45 -0.65 3.81
CA ALA A 136 -9.07 -0.80 3.38
C ALA A 136 -8.94 -1.83 2.24
N MET A 137 -9.67 -2.94 2.32
CA MET A 137 -9.67 -3.96 1.28
C MET A 137 -10.38 -3.50 0.01
N LYS A 138 -11.44 -2.69 0.10
CA LYS A 138 -12.05 -2.05 -1.08
C LYS A 138 -11.03 -1.18 -1.82
N GLN A 139 -10.23 -0.39 -1.10
CA GLN A 139 -9.16 0.41 -1.70
C GLN A 139 -8.08 -0.48 -2.33
N TYR A 140 -7.63 -1.52 -1.64
CA TYR A 140 -6.68 -2.49 -2.21
C TYR A 140 -7.17 -3.03 -3.56
N VAL A 141 -8.39 -3.55 -3.62
CA VAL A 141 -8.96 -4.13 -4.84
C VAL A 141 -9.12 -3.07 -5.94
N GLN A 142 -9.51 -1.85 -5.57
CA GLN A 142 -9.66 -0.75 -6.52
C GLN A 142 -8.36 -0.40 -7.25
N PHE A 143 -7.22 -0.44 -6.56
CA PHE A 143 -5.91 -0.14 -7.15
C PHE A 143 -5.25 -1.38 -7.76
N ALA A 144 -5.51 -2.57 -7.22
CA ALA A 144 -4.97 -3.82 -7.74
C ALA A 144 -5.66 -4.28 -9.05
N LYS A 145 -6.93 -3.88 -9.28
CA LYS A 145 -7.65 -4.28 -10.50
C LYS A 145 -6.96 -3.76 -11.76
N MET A 146 -6.99 -4.56 -12.81
CA MET A 146 -6.51 -4.19 -14.14
C MET A 146 -7.65 -4.35 -15.14
N PRO A 147 -8.25 -3.25 -15.64
CA PRO A 147 -9.21 -3.32 -16.73
C PRO A 147 -8.56 -3.94 -17.98
N LYS A 148 -9.37 -4.62 -18.80
CA LYS A 148 -8.90 -5.25 -20.04
C LYS A 148 -8.15 -4.27 -20.96
N ILE A 149 -8.66 -3.04 -21.09
CA ILE A 149 -8.05 -2.00 -21.92
C ILE A 149 -6.63 -1.65 -21.42
N GLU A 150 -6.46 -1.52 -20.10
CA GLU A 150 -5.15 -1.25 -19.49
C GLU A 150 -4.17 -2.39 -19.80
N MET A 151 -4.61 -3.65 -19.62
CA MET A 151 -3.82 -4.83 -19.94
C MET A 151 -3.40 -4.86 -21.41
N GLN A 152 -4.34 -4.59 -22.33
CA GLN A 152 -4.06 -4.57 -23.77
C GLN A 152 -3.06 -3.47 -24.15
N ASN A 153 -3.19 -2.29 -23.55
CA ASN A 153 -2.27 -1.18 -23.78
C ASN A 153 -0.85 -1.51 -23.32
N ILE A 154 -0.68 -2.05 -22.11
CA ILE A 154 0.63 -2.44 -21.59
C ILE A 154 1.24 -3.55 -22.45
N VAL A 155 0.46 -4.57 -22.82
CA VAL A 155 0.96 -5.63 -23.71
C VAL A 155 1.43 -5.05 -25.04
N ARG A 156 0.66 -4.15 -25.66
CA ARG A 156 1.05 -3.47 -26.90
C ARG A 156 2.36 -2.70 -26.72
N GLU A 157 2.45 -1.85 -25.70
CA GLU A 157 3.62 -1.02 -25.41
C GLU A 157 4.88 -1.87 -25.17
N LEU A 158 4.77 -2.95 -24.41
CA LEU A 158 5.90 -3.83 -24.14
C LEU A 158 6.32 -4.62 -25.38
N ASN A 159 5.39 -5.08 -26.22
CA ASN A 159 5.75 -5.74 -27.47
C ASN A 159 6.48 -4.79 -28.42
N ILE A 160 6.08 -3.52 -28.50
CA ILE A 160 6.81 -2.51 -29.28
C ILE A 160 8.19 -2.25 -28.67
N LYS A 161 8.26 -2.01 -27.34
CA LYS A 161 9.52 -1.75 -26.60
C LYS A 161 10.57 -2.85 -26.82
N HIS A 162 10.14 -4.10 -26.85
CA HIS A 162 11.02 -5.27 -27.01
C HIS A 162 11.16 -5.75 -28.46
N ASN A 163 10.73 -4.97 -29.45
CA ASN A 163 10.80 -5.30 -30.88
C ASN A 163 10.09 -6.62 -31.25
N LEU A 164 9.06 -6.99 -30.49
CA LEU A 164 8.19 -8.15 -30.75
C LEU A 164 6.97 -7.78 -31.59
N ALA A 165 6.71 -6.48 -31.76
CA ALA A 165 5.70 -5.95 -32.67
C ALA A 165 6.17 -4.62 -33.28
N GLN A 166 5.69 -4.35 -34.50
CA GLN A 166 5.92 -3.07 -35.17
C GLN A 166 4.78 -2.10 -34.82
N GLU A 167 5.14 -0.85 -34.56
CA GLU A 167 4.20 0.19 -34.13
C GLU A 167 3.14 0.49 -35.20
N ASP A 168 3.55 0.52 -36.46
CA ASP A 168 2.70 0.74 -37.64
C ASP A 168 1.66 -0.37 -37.84
N ILE A 169 1.99 -1.62 -37.50
CA ILE A 169 1.03 -2.73 -37.51
C ILE A 169 0.11 -2.62 -36.30
N GLN A 170 0.65 -2.32 -35.12
CA GLN A 170 -0.11 -2.23 -33.87
C GLN A 170 -1.11 -1.06 -33.84
N SER A 171 -0.83 0.03 -34.57
CA SER A 171 -1.74 1.19 -34.68
C SER A 171 -3.04 0.87 -35.43
N ASN A 172 -3.11 -0.25 -36.17
CA ASN A 172 -4.31 -0.67 -36.88
C ASN A 172 -5.38 -1.30 -35.97
N PHE A 173 -5.02 -1.66 -34.72
CA PHE A 173 -5.95 -2.22 -33.76
C PHE A 173 -6.62 -1.11 -32.96
N ASP A 174 -7.93 -1.25 -32.73
CA ASP A 174 -8.68 -0.36 -31.84
C ASP A 174 -8.29 -0.57 -30.36
N ILE A 175 -8.86 0.26 -29.47
CA ILE A 175 -8.65 0.18 -28.01
C ILE A 175 -9.04 -1.18 -27.39
N ASN A 176 -9.81 -2.00 -28.11
CA ASN A 176 -10.20 -3.34 -27.69
C ASN A 176 -9.33 -4.45 -28.30
N GLY A 177 -8.29 -4.09 -29.06
CA GLY A 177 -7.41 -5.01 -29.77
C GLY A 177 -8.07 -5.65 -30.99
N LYS A 178 -9.00 -4.96 -31.66
CA LYS A 178 -9.69 -5.44 -32.86
C LYS A 178 -9.29 -4.64 -34.08
N LEU A 179 -9.14 -5.34 -35.20
CA LEU A 179 -9.05 -4.69 -36.51
C LEU A 179 -10.44 -4.18 -36.94
N PRO A 180 -10.50 -3.12 -37.76
CA PRO A 180 -11.72 -2.72 -38.44
C PRO A 180 -12.34 -3.89 -39.19
N ARG A 181 -13.67 -4.00 -39.12
CA ARG A 181 -14.42 -5.02 -39.88
C ARG A 181 -14.84 -4.43 -41.22
N TYR A 182 -14.69 -5.23 -42.26
CA TYR A 182 -15.08 -4.90 -43.62
C TYR A 182 -16.13 -5.90 -44.07
N GLU A 183 -17.18 -5.41 -44.73
CA GLU A 183 -18.30 -6.25 -45.19
C GLU A 183 -17.89 -7.13 -46.39
N ASN A 184 -16.85 -6.74 -47.12
CA ASN A 184 -16.28 -7.52 -48.21
C ASN A 184 -14.74 -7.52 -48.17
N ASP A 185 -14.12 -8.56 -48.74
CA ASP A 185 -12.66 -8.71 -48.79
C ASP A 185 -12.00 -7.60 -49.60
N LEU A 186 -12.67 -7.10 -50.64
CA LEU A 186 -12.17 -6.04 -51.53
C LEU A 186 -11.82 -4.74 -50.79
N GLU A 187 -12.59 -4.37 -49.77
CA GLU A 187 -12.39 -3.16 -48.96
C GLU A 187 -11.36 -3.33 -47.84
N ALA A 188 -11.09 -4.56 -47.39
CA ALA A 188 -10.19 -4.83 -46.26
C ALA A 188 -8.71 -4.58 -46.60
N PRO A 189 -8.02 -3.57 -46.04
CA PRO A 189 -6.63 -3.30 -46.38
C PRO A 189 -5.71 -4.46 -45.93
N CYS A 190 -4.60 -4.62 -46.63
CA CYS A 190 -3.57 -5.60 -46.27
C CYS A 190 -2.63 -4.98 -45.24
N TYR A 191 -2.80 -5.33 -43.96
CA TYR A 191 -1.94 -4.84 -42.88
C TYR A 191 -0.59 -5.56 -42.90
N GLY A 192 0.52 -4.81 -42.93
CA GLY A 192 1.87 -5.36 -42.86
C GLY A 192 2.36 -6.09 -44.13
N CYS A 193 1.72 -5.86 -45.28
CA CYS A 193 2.05 -6.56 -46.52
C CYS A 193 3.11 -5.82 -47.33
N THR A 194 4.23 -6.50 -47.61
CA THR A 194 5.34 -5.99 -48.43
C THR A 194 5.20 -6.32 -49.91
N ALA A 195 4.27 -7.21 -50.27
CA ALA A 195 3.99 -7.63 -51.64
C ALA A 195 2.53 -7.37 -52.01
N LYS A 196 2.25 -7.27 -53.33
CA LYS A 196 0.89 -7.13 -53.86
C LYS A 196 0.07 -8.39 -53.53
N ILE A 197 -1.09 -8.21 -52.91
CA ILE A 197 -2.03 -9.29 -52.64
C ILE A 197 -3.13 -9.34 -53.68
N SER A 198 -3.71 -10.53 -53.86
CA SER A 198 -4.85 -10.76 -54.72
C SER A 198 -6.07 -11.05 -53.88
N LYS A 199 -7.16 -10.37 -54.18
CA LYS A 199 -8.43 -10.52 -53.47
C LYS A 199 -9.45 -11.19 -54.36
N VAL A 200 -10.34 -11.95 -53.72
CA VAL A 200 -11.38 -12.72 -54.41
C VAL A 200 -12.67 -11.92 -54.43
N GLN A 201 -13.17 -11.63 -55.62
CA GLN A 201 -14.51 -11.07 -55.80
C GLN A 201 -15.51 -12.22 -55.95
N LEU A 202 -16.47 -12.31 -55.03
CA LEU A 202 -17.60 -13.24 -55.13
C LEU A 202 -18.74 -12.54 -55.87
N ASP A 203 -19.09 -13.06 -57.05
CA ASP A 203 -20.22 -12.55 -57.83
C ASP A 203 -21.52 -13.18 -57.31
N SER A 204 -22.38 -12.39 -56.64
CA SER A 204 -23.59 -12.88 -55.96
C SER A 204 -24.69 -13.38 -56.90
N ASN A 205 -24.54 -13.20 -58.21
CA ASN A 205 -25.51 -13.57 -59.25
C ASN A 205 -25.08 -14.76 -60.12
N GLN A 206 -23.93 -15.39 -59.85
CA GLN A 206 -23.45 -16.52 -60.67
C GLN A 206 -22.95 -17.66 -59.78
N SER A 207 -23.30 -18.90 -60.14
CA SER A 207 -22.89 -20.12 -59.45
C SER A 207 -21.41 -20.47 -59.74
N VAL A 208 -20.49 -19.53 -59.45
CA VAL A 208 -19.06 -19.47 -59.80
C VAL A 208 -18.82 -18.78 -61.16
N PRO A 209 -18.21 -17.57 -61.13
CA PRO A 209 -16.77 -17.46 -61.38
C PRO A 209 -16.06 -16.57 -60.35
N ILE A 210 -14.87 -17.02 -59.89
CA ILE A 210 -13.98 -16.25 -59.03
C ILE A 210 -13.10 -15.36 -59.93
N THR A 211 -13.30 -14.04 -59.90
CA THR A 211 -12.39 -13.07 -60.54
C THR A 211 -11.35 -12.57 -59.54
N ARG A 212 -10.10 -12.50 -60.00
CA ARG A 212 -8.92 -12.11 -59.21
C ARG A 212 -8.56 -10.65 -59.47
N THR A 213 -8.56 -9.82 -58.43
CA THR A 213 -8.18 -8.41 -58.53
C THR A 213 -6.92 -8.15 -57.69
N VAL A 214 -5.89 -7.52 -58.27
CA VAL A 214 -4.61 -7.25 -57.61
C VAL A 214 -4.60 -5.82 -57.09
N TYR A 215 -4.36 -5.64 -55.80
CA TYR A 215 -4.30 -4.32 -55.15
C TYR A 215 -2.87 -3.98 -54.74
N GLU A 216 -2.52 -2.69 -54.85
CA GLU A 216 -1.24 -2.18 -54.36
C GLU A 216 -1.28 -1.99 -52.84
N PRO A 217 -0.16 -2.25 -52.13
CA PRO A 217 -0.08 -2.02 -50.69
C PRO A 217 -0.25 -0.54 -50.37
N LYS A 218 -1.08 -0.21 -49.36
CA LYS A 218 -1.11 1.15 -48.82
C LYS A 218 0.19 1.39 -48.06
N THR A 219 0.86 2.50 -48.37
CA THR A 219 1.99 2.99 -47.58
C THR A 219 1.53 3.40 -46.20
N THR A 220 2.32 3.02 -45.21
CA THR A 220 2.26 3.50 -43.83
C THR A 220 2.50 5.01 -43.81
N GLN A 221 1.57 5.77 -43.25
CA GLN A 221 1.77 7.17 -42.86
C GLN A 221 2.31 7.22 -41.43
#